data_AF-A0AB38A0E1-F1
#
_entry.id   AF-A0AB38A0E1-F1
#
_cell.length_a   1.000
_cell.length_b   1.000
_cell.length_c   1.000
_cell.angle_alpha   90.00
_cell.angle_beta   90.00
_cell.angle_gamma   90.00
#
_symmetry.space_group_name_H-M   'P 1'
#
loop_
_entity.id
_entity.type
_entity.pdbx_description
1 polymer ?
#
loop_
_entity_poly.entity_id
_entity_poly.type
_entity_poly.pdbx_seq_one_letter_code
_entity_poly.pdbx_strand_id
1 'polypeptide(L)'
;MENNQSIFDTICRLREEQPGLPYRFQDERTAGQKDVLYVLASEGIPFWRKEDLAKECCGILKDLVNKEEAILTDPVLHHFLEHYPICSYFLELRERVRITLEAESGARERLYHLGMRLARSGTNPEQVKLGIILLGFFPYDTTKQIMRTLGYHSEYTLYVLESIQFIFPLQNNFIFELAKHTVGYGKLAAMFLLKPVRWEQQHWMMHEGIKSEFLANIYANLCIQKTDMRAYFKKTEITAANFTDFAYLICYGDYNNDSVTIDAQLDFLYKFIDKRDYATNFIDLGALVSIWYQVVDYWQQDYDFISQNETKYRRTKTMWDTRIARYEKLVHKVESFLHQPKWRHIVYQEISAPKESDSLIMKVLVYLNMHPDFPAFMEVLSRQPLGFNMLDFFLKINPEFYFDDVCEYLEAILNPDLYALPLETEEPENASVTDLMRADEWLLRLFEVMSEKRKYNEAWCIRGVHYRHAGVRKKAVQVLQQHRKKMVQPSRN
;
A
#
# COMPACT_ATOMS: atom_id res chain seq x y z
N MET A 1 -23.19 13.37 30.20
CA MET A 1 -22.55 14.58 29.67
C MET A 1 -21.36 14.12 28.86
N GLU A 2 -21.61 13.67 27.64
CA GLU A 2 -20.54 13.34 26.70
C GLU A 2 -19.87 14.65 26.28
N ASN A 3 -18.55 14.66 26.33
CA ASN A 3 -17.74 15.86 26.21
C ASN A 3 -17.88 16.39 24.77
N ASN A 4 -18.66 17.47 24.59
CA ASN A 4 -18.87 18.13 23.29
C ASN A 4 -17.63 18.97 22.91
N GLN A 5 -16.44 18.39 23.07
CA GLN A 5 -15.15 19.04 22.88
C GLN A 5 -14.84 19.12 21.39
N SER A 6 -14.35 20.27 20.92
CA SER A 6 -13.98 20.41 19.51
C SER A 6 -12.84 19.46 19.13
N ILE A 7 -12.91 18.94 17.91
CA ILE A 7 -11.84 18.16 17.29
C ILE A 7 -10.53 18.97 17.24
N PHE A 8 -10.60 20.25 16.91
CA PHE A 8 -9.40 21.11 16.83
C PHE A 8 -8.70 21.23 18.18
N ASP A 9 -9.46 21.50 19.25
CA ASP A 9 -8.92 21.59 20.61
C ASP A 9 -8.37 20.24 21.09
N THR A 10 -9.00 19.15 20.67
CA THR A 10 -8.52 17.79 20.94
C THR A 10 -7.16 17.55 20.27
N ILE A 11 -7.00 17.92 19.00
CA ILE A 11 -5.72 17.80 18.29
C ILE A 11 -4.65 18.69 18.93
N CYS A 12 -5.00 19.92 19.32
CA CYS A 12 -4.08 20.81 20.03
C CYS A 12 -3.58 20.18 21.34
N ARG A 13 -4.50 19.64 22.16
CA ARG A 13 -4.15 18.95 23.40
C ARG A 13 -3.25 17.74 23.15
N LEU A 14 -3.63 16.86 22.23
CA LEU A 14 -2.85 15.65 21.91
C LEU A 14 -1.44 15.98 21.42
N ARG A 15 -1.29 17.08 20.68
CA ARG A 15 0.02 17.59 20.24
C ARG A 15 0.87 18.08 21.42
N GLU A 16 0.27 18.72 22.42
CA GLU A 16 0.99 19.15 23.63
C GLU A 16 1.42 17.96 24.49
N GLU A 17 0.55 16.95 24.61
CA GLU A 17 0.82 15.71 25.34
C GLU A 17 1.87 14.83 24.63
N GLN A 18 1.89 14.83 23.29
CA GLN A 18 2.80 14.04 22.46
C GLN A 18 3.44 14.90 21.36
N PRO A 19 4.46 15.72 21.69
CA PRO A 19 5.06 16.67 20.74
C PRO A 19 5.95 16.03 19.67
N GLY A 20 6.13 14.70 19.68
CA GLY A 20 6.96 13.98 18.72
C GLY A 20 6.38 14.06 17.30
N LEU A 21 7.23 14.41 16.33
CA LEU A 21 6.88 14.42 14.91
C LEU A 21 7.55 13.25 14.18
N PRO A 22 6.85 12.56 13.27
CA PRO A 22 5.42 12.69 12.99
C PRO A 22 4.54 12.22 14.16
N TYR A 23 3.35 12.81 14.30
CA TYR A 23 2.47 12.50 15.44
C TYR A 23 1.94 11.07 15.39
N ARG A 24 2.06 10.36 16.52
CA ARG A 24 1.66 8.96 16.70
C ARG A 24 0.36 8.77 17.48
N PHE A 25 -0.35 9.84 17.83
CA PHE A 25 -1.67 9.75 18.50
C PHE A 25 -2.81 9.33 17.56
N GLN A 26 -2.50 8.97 16.31
CA GLN A 26 -3.43 8.54 15.28
C GLN A 26 -3.04 7.15 14.78
N ASP A 27 -4.02 6.36 14.35
CA ASP A 27 -3.75 5.07 13.73
C ASP A 27 -3.35 5.25 12.25
N GLU A 28 -2.11 4.90 11.94
CA GLU A 28 -1.51 5.03 10.62
C GLU A 28 -2.23 4.22 9.54
N ARG A 29 -2.93 3.14 9.92
CA ARG A 29 -3.60 2.22 8.99
C ARG A 29 -5.02 2.64 8.63
N THR A 30 -5.66 3.49 9.43
CA THR A 30 -7.08 3.82 9.28
C THR A 30 -7.35 5.31 9.11
N ALA A 31 -6.58 6.19 9.76
CA ALA A 31 -6.82 7.62 9.70
C ALA A 31 -6.66 8.16 8.26
N GLY A 32 -7.72 8.80 7.73
CA GLY A 32 -7.78 9.30 6.36
C GLY A 32 -7.85 8.24 5.26
N GLN A 33 -7.91 6.93 5.59
CA GLN A 33 -7.92 5.84 4.61
C GLN A 33 -9.04 5.98 3.60
N LYS A 34 -10.28 6.16 4.08
CA LYS A 34 -11.48 6.22 3.25
C LYS A 34 -11.37 7.32 2.19
N ASP A 35 -11.03 8.53 2.62
CA ASP A 35 -11.04 9.70 1.73
C ASP A 35 -9.86 9.69 0.76
N VAL A 36 -8.67 9.29 1.23
CA VAL A 36 -7.49 9.20 0.37
C VAL A 36 -7.65 8.12 -0.68
N LEU A 37 -8.16 6.93 -0.33
CA LEU A 37 -8.44 5.88 -1.30
C LEU A 37 -9.57 6.27 -2.26
N TYR A 38 -10.62 6.93 -1.77
CA TYR A 38 -11.69 7.42 -2.63
C TYR A 38 -11.15 8.39 -3.70
N VAL A 39 -10.30 9.34 -3.30
CA VAL A 39 -9.78 10.37 -4.21
C VAL A 39 -8.68 9.84 -5.13
N LEU A 40 -7.81 8.96 -4.64
CA LEU A 40 -6.65 8.49 -5.41
C LEU A 40 -6.93 7.22 -6.23
N ALA A 41 -7.91 6.40 -5.83
CA ALA A 41 -8.11 5.05 -6.38
C ALA A 41 -9.54 4.76 -6.84
N SER A 42 -10.48 5.71 -6.75
CA SER A 42 -11.85 5.54 -7.25
C SER A 42 -12.24 6.65 -8.23
N GLU A 43 -13.10 6.33 -9.19
CA GLU A 43 -13.79 7.32 -10.02
C GLU A 43 -14.89 8.07 -9.21
N GLY A 44 -15.28 7.50 -8.07
CA GLY A 44 -16.30 8.03 -7.18
C GLY A 44 -17.70 7.97 -7.76
N ILE A 45 -18.52 8.96 -7.44
CA ILE A 45 -19.85 9.14 -8.03
C ILE A 45 -19.77 9.86 -9.39
N PRO A 46 -20.78 9.73 -10.28
CA PRO A 46 -20.79 10.44 -11.56
C PRO A 46 -20.68 11.95 -11.41
N PHE A 47 -20.04 12.61 -12.39
CA PHE A 47 -19.80 14.06 -12.39
C PHE A 47 -21.06 14.89 -12.10
N TRP A 48 -22.18 14.60 -12.79
CA TRP A 48 -23.44 15.32 -12.58
C TRP A 48 -23.92 15.25 -11.12
N ARG A 49 -23.68 14.12 -10.45
CA ARG A 49 -24.05 13.94 -9.04
C ARG A 49 -23.14 14.70 -8.11
N LYS A 50 -21.82 14.75 -8.39
CA LYS A 50 -20.88 15.61 -7.65
C LYS A 50 -21.33 17.07 -7.71
N GLU A 51 -21.72 17.49 -8.91
CA GLU A 51 -22.10 18.87 -9.20
C GLU A 51 -23.45 19.28 -8.59
N ASP A 52 -24.40 18.35 -8.47
CA ASP A 52 -25.65 18.53 -7.72
C ASP A 52 -25.41 18.67 -6.22
N LEU A 53 -24.60 17.77 -5.63
CA LEU A 53 -24.26 17.82 -4.20
C LEU A 53 -23.50 19.11 -3.85
N ALA A 54 -22.56 19.51 -4.71
CA ALA A 54 -21.82 20.76 -4.54
C ALA A 54 -22.74 21.98 -4.59
N LYS A 55 -23.76 21.98 -5.48
CA LYS A 55 -24.77 23.04 -5.56
C LYS A 55 -25.66 23.09 -4.32
N GLU A 56 -26.14 21.93 -3.86
CA GLU A 56 -26.97 21.82 -2.65
C GLU A 56 -26.20 22.32 -1.42
N CYS A 57 -24.96 21.87 -1.25
CA CYS A 57 -24.06 22.32 -0.19
C CYS A 57 -23.81 23.84 -0.26
N CYS A 58 -23.58 24.42 -1.45
CA CYS A 58 -23.47 25.87 -1.61
C CYS A 58 -24.75 26.61 -1.20
N GLY A 59 -25.93 26.06 -1.48
CA GLY A 59 -27.21 26.60 -1.03
C GLY A 59 -27.28 26.67 0.50
N ILE A 60 -26.96 25.55 1.16
CA ILE A 60 -26.89 25.47 2.63
C ILE A 60 -25.89 26.50 3.18
N LEU A 61 -24.71 26.63 2.57
CA LEU A 61 -23.71 27.61 2.98
C LEU A 61 -24.22 29.06 2.87
N LYS A 62 -24.94 29.41 1.80
CA LYS A 62 -25.53 30.75 1.64
C LYS A 62 -26.51 31.08 2.75
N ASP A 63 -27.34 30.12 3.15
CA ASP A 63 -28.28 30.30 4.26
C ASP A 63 -27.55 30.44 5.60
N LEU A 64 -26.53 29.60 5.84
CA LEU A 64 -25.74 29.63 7.07
C LEU A 64 -24.91 30.90 7.24
N VAL A 65 -24.37 31.45 6.14
CA VAL A 65 -23.60 32.70 6.14
C VAL A 65 -24.40 33.88 6.69
N ASN A 66 -25.73 33.82 6.60
CA ASN A 66 -26.63 34.85 7.14
C ASN A 66 -27.15 34.54 8.55
N LYS A 67 -26.82 33.38 9.13
CA LYS A 67 -27.18 32.99 10.50
C LYS A 67 -26.00 33.21 11.44
N GLU A 68 -26.16 34.03 12.47
CA GLU A 68 -25.11 34.24 13.48
C GLU A 68 -25.11 33.14 14.58
N GLU A 69 -26.26 32.53 14.87
CA GLU A 69 -26.41 31.52 15.94
C GLU A 69 -26.61 30.09 15.39
N ALA A 70 -26.23 29.07 16.17
CA ALA A 70 -26.50 27.64 15.94
C ALA A 70 -25.89 26.94 14.70
N ILE A 71 -24.89 27.52 14.02
CA ILE A 71 -24.23 26.93 12.83
C ILE A 71 -23.78 25.46 13.03
N LEU A 72 -23.18 25.15 14.17
CA LEU A 72 -22.61 23.81 14.45
C LEU A 72 -23.68 22.74 14.68
N THR A 73 -24.89 23.17 15.05
CA THR A 73 -26.04 22.32 15.37
C THR A 73 -27.14 22.46 14.32
N ASP A 74 -26.86 23.08 13.17
CA ASP A 74 -27.86 23.24 12.11
C ASP A 74 -28.26 21.85 11.58
N PRO A 75 -29.55 21.48 11.68
CA PRO A 75 -29.98 20.12 11.36
C PRO A 75 -29.89 19.82 9.87
N VAL A 76 -29.99 20.82 9.00
CA VAL A 76 -29.91 20.64 7.55
C VAL A 76 -28.48 20.33 7.16
N LEU A 77 -27.51 21.10 7.67
CA LEU A 77 -26.09 20.82 7.43
C LEU A 77 -25.69 19.45 8.00
N HIS A 78 -26.12 19.14 9.22
CA HIS A 78 -25.79 17.87 9.87
C HIS A 78 -26.33 16.68 9.06
N HIS A 79 -27.62 16.69 8.73
CA HIS A 79 -28.23 15.64 7.93
C HIS A 79 -27.53 15.46 6.56
N PHE A 80 -27.21 16.58 5.90
CA PHE A 80 -26.53 16.54 4.61
C PHE A 80 -25.14 15.89 4.70
N LEU A 81 -24.31 16.29 5.67
CA LEU A 81 -22.95 15.77 5.83
C LEU A 81 -22.91 14.31 6.33
N GLU A 82 -23.93 13.85 7.07
CA GLU A 82 -24.05 12.44 7.45
C GLU A 82 -24.32 11.52 6.25
N HIS A 83 -25.13 11.98 5.29
CA HIS A 83 -25.51 11.18 4.13
C HIS A 83 -24.51 11.32 2.97
N TYR A 84 -23.83 12.46 2.88
CA TYR A 84 -22.94 12.79 1.76
C TYR A 84 -21.57 13.24 2.28
N PRO A 85 -20.61 12.30 2.40
CA PRO A 85 -19.25 12.63 2.81
C PRO A 85 -18.56 13.60 1.83
N ILE A 86 -17.83 14.57 2.38
CA ILE A 86 -17.18 15.66 1.65
C ILE A 86 -16.23 15.13 0.56
N CYS A 87 -15.53 14.01 0.80
CA CYS A 87 -14.65 13.39 -0.20
C CYS A 87 -15.33 13.10 -1.55
N SER A 88 -16.66 12.96 -1.57
CA SER A 88 -17.43 12.64 -2.78
C SER A 88 -17.56 13.80 -3.77
N TYR A 89 -17.46 15.06 -3.30
CA TYR A 89 -17.82 16.24 -4.10
C TYR A 89 -17.01 17.52 -3.79
N PHE A 90 -15.95 17.42 -2.97
CA PHE A 90 -15.24 18.61 -2.48
C PHE A 90 -14.53 19.43 -3.57
N LEU A 91 -14.09 18.81 -4.67
CA LEU A 91 -13.43 19.52 -5.78
C LEU A 91 -14.44 20.45 -6.47
N GLU A 92 -15.61 19.92 -6.81
CA GLU A 92 -16.72 20.67 -7.40
C GLU A 92 -17.25 21.73 -6.44
N LEU A 93 -17.35 21.42 -5.14
CA LEU A 93 -17.70 22.39 -4.10
C LEU A 93 -16.73 23.56 -4.07
N ARG A 94 -15.42 23.29 -4.05
CA ARG A 94 -14.38 24.32 -4.01
C ARG A 94 -14.52 25.26 -5.21
N GLU A 95 -14.70 24.72 -6.41
CA GLU A 95 -14.84 25.53 -7.62
C GLU A 95 -16.11 26.41 -7.60
N ARG A 96 -17.24 25.86 -7.15
CA ARG A 96 -18.48 26.64 -7.01
C ARG A 96 -18.38 27.76 -5.98
N VAL A 97 -17.75 27.48 -4.84
CA VAL A 97 -17.52 28.51 -3.81
C VAL A 97 -16.60 29.61 -4.35
N ARG A 98 -15.54 29.26 -5.10
CA ARG A 98 -14.65 30.24 -5.73
C ARG A 98 -15.43 31.20 -6.64
N ILE A 99 -16.21 30.65 -7.57
CA ILE A 99 -17.00 31.44 -8.53
C ILE A 99 -18.02 32.32 -7.79
N THR A 100 -18.64 31.80 -6.72
CA THR A 100 -19.59 32.56 -5.91
C THR A 100 -18.92 33.76 -5.22
N LEU A 101 -17.71 33.56 -4.68
CA LEU A 101 -16.93 34.64 -4.05
C LEU A 101 -16.47 35.72 -5.04
N GLU A 102 -16.20 35.35 -6.28
CA GLU A 102 -15.87 36.29 -7.36
C GLU A 102 -17.09 37.14 -7.77
N ALA A 103 -18.30 36.54 -7.75
CA ALA A 103 -19.54 37.23 -8.09
C ALA A 103 -20.10 38.09 -6.94
N GLU A 104 -19.95 37.65 -5.68
CA GLU A 104 -20.60 38.25 -4.49
C GLU A 104 -19.56 38.63 -3.42
N SER A 105 -18.83 39.73 -3.63
CA SER A 105 -17.74 40.15 -2.72
C SER A 105 -18.18 40.43 -1.27
N GLY A 106 -19.44 40.85 -1.06
CA GLY A 106 -19.99 41.20 0.25
C GLY A 106 -20.22 40.02 1.22
N ALA A 107 -20.10 38.77 0.76
CA ALA A 107 -20.23 37.57 1.59
C ALA A 107 -18.87 37.05 2.11
N ARG A 108 -17.76 37.63 1.65
CA ARG A 108 -16.40 37.12 1.87
C ARG A 108 -16.03 37.01 3.35
N GLU A 109 -16.27 38.06 4.13
CA GLU A 109 -15.93 38.07 5.57
C GLU A 109 -16.79 37.10 6.39
N ARG A 110 -18.10 37.05 6.11
CA ARG A 110 -19.01 36.11 6.78
C ARG A 110 -18.67 34.66 6.46
N LEU A 111 -18.27 34.36 5.22
CA LEU A 111 -17.82 33.03 4.85
C LEU A 111 -16.51 32.63 5.56
N TYR A 112 -15.59 33.59 5.74
CA TYR A 112 -14.39 33.35 6.54
C TYR A 112 -14.73 32.98 7.98
N HIS A 113 -15.63 33.73 8.63
CA HIS A 113 -16.09 33.42 9.99
C HIS A 113 -16.79 32.07 10.09
N LEU A 114 -17.60 31.70 9.09
CA LEU A 114 -18.21 30.38 9.00
C LEU A 114 -17.14 29.27 8.92
N GLY A 115 -16.16 29.41 8.02
CA GLY A 115 -15.04 28.48 7.89
C GLY A 115 -14.24 28.33 9.19
N MET A 116 -13.96 29.44 9.88
CA MET A 116 -13.28 29.46 11.17
C MET A 116 -14.05 28.68 12.24
N ARG A 117 -15.37 28.89 12.33
CA ARG A 117 -16.22 28.17 13.30
C ARG A 117 -16.26 26.68 13.02
N LEU A 118 -16.46 26.29 11.76
CA LEU A 118 -16.50 24.88 11.37
C LEU A 118 -15.16 24.18 11.65
N ALA A 119 -14.04 24.79 11.28
CA ALA A 119 -12.71 24.20 11.43
C ALA A 119 -12.24 24.14 12.91
N ARG A 120 -12.57 25.14 13.74
CA ARG A 120 -12.07 25.24 15.13
C ARG A 120 -13.03 24.75 16.19
N SER A 121 -14.32 24.69 15.91
CA SER A 121 -15.35 24.35 16.90
C SER A 121 -16.21 23.16 16.47
N GLY A 122 -15.99 22.62 15.27
CA GLY A 122 -16.65 21.40 14.80
C GLY A 122 -16.36 20.21 15.72
N THR A 123 -17.40 19.41 15.96
CA THR A 123 -17.36 18.15 16.70
C THR A 123 -17.51 16.94 15.78
N ASN A 124 -17.95 17.16 14.53
CA ASN A 124 -18.03 16.14 13.48
C ASN A 124 -16.88 16.33 12.46
N PRO A 125 -16.17 15.25 12.06
CA PRO A 125 -15.10 15.33 11.06
C PRO A 125 -15.50 16.02 9.75
N GLU A 126 -16.70 15.76 9.22
CA GLU A 126 -17.17 16.35 7.96
C GLU A 126 -17.37 17.86 8.07
N GLN A 127 -17.78 18.37 9.23
CA GLN A 127 -17.86 19.81 9.48
C GLN A 127 -16.47 20.45 9.45
N VAL A 128 -15.48 19.80 10.08
CA VAL A 128 -14.09 20.29 10.08
C VAL A 128 -13.51 20.29 8.67
N LYS A 129 -13.73 19.23 7.89
CA LYS A 129 -13.33 19.13 6.47
C LYS A 129 -13.93 20.27 5.64
N LEU A 130 -15.23 20.53 5.79
CA LEU A 130 -15.90 21.66 5.16
C LEU A 130 -15.28 23.00 5.57
N GLY A 131 -15.01 23.19 6.87
CA GLY A 131 -14.33 24.37 7.39
C GLY A 131 -12.96 24.60 6.75
N ILE A 132 -12.15 23.55 6.60
CA ILE A 132 -10.84 23.61 5.93
C ILE A 132 -10.98 24.09 4.48
N ILE A 133 -11.94 23.54 3.73
CA ILE A 133 -12.20 23.91 2.32
C ILE A 133 -12.56 25.40 2.23
N LEU A 134 -13.46 25.89 3.08
CA LEU A 134 -13.85 27.30 3.09
C LEU A 134 -12.68 28.21 3.45
N LEU A 135 -11.88 27.82 4.44
CA LEU A 135 -10.70 28.56 4.84
C LEU A 135 -9.64 28.63 3.72
N GLY A 136 -9.64 27.69 2.77
CA GLY A 136 -8.79 27.69 1.57
C GLY A 136 -8.75 29.02 0.81
N PHE A 137 -9.88 29.74 0.79
CA PHE A 137 -10.03 31.01 0.07
C PHE A 137 -9.43 32.24 0.76
N PHE A 138 -8.89 32.06 1.97
CA PHE A 138 -8.48 33.14 2.86
C PHE A 138 -7.04 32.95 3.36
N PRO A 139 -6.03 33.43 2.61
CA PRO A 139 -4.61 33.21 2.92
C PRO A 139 -4.09 34.09 4.07
N TYR A 140 -4.80 34.13 5.19
CA TYR A 140 -4.36 34.77 6.42
C TYR A 140 -3.41 33.87 7.22
N ASP A 141 -2.51 34.45 8.00
CA ASP A 141 -1.56 33.69 8.84
C ASP A 141 -2.28 32.79 9.85
N THR A 142 -3.36 33.29 10.45
CA THR A 142 -4.23 32.50 11.36
C THR A 142 -4.80 31.28 10.65
N THR A 143 -5.28 31.43 9.42
CA THR A 143 -5.79 30.33 8.60
C THR A 143 -4.70 29.27 8.37
N LYS A 144 -3.50 29.73 7.99
CA LYS A 144 -2.36 28.85 7.75
C LYS A 144 -1.96 28.06 9.00
N GLN A 145 -2.01 28.68 10.18
CA GLN A 145 -1.71 28.00 11.44
C GLN A 145 -2.75 26.93 11.79
N ILE A 146 -4.03 27.22 11.55
CA ILE A 146 -5.13 26.25 11.76
C ILE A 146 -4.98 25.08 10.79
N MET A 147 -4.79 25.37 9.50
CA MET A 147 -4.56 24.36 8.47
C MET A 147 -3.36 23.47 8.78
N ARG A 148 -2.24 24.05 9.25
CA ARG A 148 -1.08 23.27 9.66
C ARG A 148 -1.42 22.32 10.81
N THR A 149 -2.12 22.82 11.81
CA THR A 149 -2.48 22.02 13.00
C THR A 149 -3.40 20.86 12.63
N LEU A 150 -4.44 21.13 11.84
CA LEU A 150 -5.35 20.09 11.34
C LEU A 150 -4.64 19.12 10.38
N GLY A 151 -3.81 19.65 9.48
CA GLY A 151 -3.11 18.90 8.44
C GLY A 151 -2.01 17.96 8.95
N TYR A 152 -1.68 18.01 10.24
CA TYR A 152 -0.83 17.00 10.86
C TYR A 152 -1.58 15.71 11.23
N HIS A 153 -2.91 15.75 11.22
CA HIS A 153 -3.76 14.57 11.38
C HIS A 153 -4.17 14.06 9.99
N SER A 154 -3.95 12.78 9.73
CA SER A 154 -4.13 12.13 8.41
C SER A 154 -5.56 12.24 7.88
N GLU A 155 -6.57 12.21 8.76
CA GLU A 155 -7.99 12.47 8.44
C GLU A 155 -8.23 13.82 7.73
N TYR A 156 -7.45 14.85 8.04
CA TYR A 156 -7.64 16.21 7.50
C TYR A 156 -6.56 16.64 6.51
N THR A 157 -5.48 15.86 6.41
CA THR A 157 -4.30 16.19 5.61
C THR A 157 -4.67 16.45 4.15
N LEU A 158 -5.45 15.55 3.53
CA LEU A 158 -5.88 15.69 2.13
C LEU A 158 -6.61 17.02 1.88
N TYR A 159 -7.57 17.36 2.74
CA TYR A 159 -8.35 18.59 2.62
C TYR A 159 -7.50 19.84 2.79
N VAL A 160 -6.56 19.82 3.73
CA VAL A 160 -5.60 20.91 3.90
C VAL A 160 -4.76 21.06 2.64
N LEU A 161 -4.19 19.97 2.12
CA LEU A 161 -3.36 19.97 0.92
C LEU A 161 -4.11 20.46 -0.32
N GLU A 162 -5.39 20.12 -0.46
CA GLU A 162 -6.22 20.58 -1.57
C GLU A 162 -6.68 22.02 -1.41
N SER A 163 -6.84 22.50 -0.17
CA SER A 163 -7.30 23.88 0.11
C SER A 163 -6.18 24.90 0.01
N ILE A 164 -4.92 24.52 0.26
CA ILE A 164 -3.77 25.42 0.12
C ILE A 164 -3.33 25.61 -1.33
N GLN A 165 -3.73 24.70 -2.23
CA GLN A 165 -3.33 24.76 -3.63
C GLN A 165 -3.87 26.04 -4.30
N PHE A 166 -3.01 26.71 -5.06
CA PHE A 166 -3.30 27.89 -5.89
C PHE A 166 -3.50 29.22 -5.15
N ILE A 167 -3.63 29.22 -3.82
CA ILE A 167 -3.94 30.44 -3.04
C ILE A 167 -2.77 30.84 -2.13
N PHE A 168 -2.00 29.88 -1.60
CA PHE A 168 -0.91 30.17 -0.68
C PHE A 168 0.46 30.29 -1.38
N PRO A 169 1.22 31.36 -1.12
CA PRO A 169 2.62 31.43 -1.53
C PRO A 169 3.44 30.27 -0.93
N LEU A 170 4.41 29.76 -1.71
CA LEU A 170 5.28 28.65 -1.29
C LEU A 170 4.51 27.37 -0.93
N GLN A 171 3.36 27.10 -1.54
CA GLN A 171 2.53 25.92 -1.30
C GLN A 171 3.34 24.61 -1.28
N ASN A 172 4.30 24.45 -2.20
CA ASN A 172 5.10 23.24 -2.30
C ASN A 172 5.99 23.00 -1.08
N ASN A 173 6.45 24.06 -0.41
CA ASN A 173 7.18 23.94 0.86
C ASN A 173 6.25 23.56 2.01
N PHE A 174 5.00 24.04 2.00
CA PHE A 174 4.01 23.64 3.00
C PHE A 174 3.60 22.17 2.83
N ILE A 175 3.39 21.72 1.59
CA ILE A 175 3.15 20.30 1.27
C ILE A 175 4.34 19.45 1.74
N PHE A 176 5.57 19.89 1.47
CA PHE A 176 6.78 19.20 1.93
C PHE A 176 6.90 19.17 3.46
N GLU A 177 6.51 20.25 4.15
CA GLU A 177 6.44 20.29 5.61
C GLU A 177 5.45 19.23 6.13
N LEU A 178 4.24 19.16 5.57
CA LEU A 178 3.25 18.15 5.96
C LEU A 178 3.73 16.73 5.66
N ALA A 179 4.35 16.47 4.50
CA ALA A 179 4.89 15.16 4.16
C ALA A 179 5.93 14.66 5.17
N LYS A 180 6.71 15.56 5.78
CA LYS A 180 7.68 15.21 6.83
C LYS A 180 7.06 14.91 8.19
N HIS A 181 5.88 15.45 8.46
CA HIS A 181 5.27 15.47 9.79
C HIS A 181 3.99 14.64 9.89
N THR A 182 3.61 13.94 8.82
CA THR A 182 2.46 13.04 8.75
C THR A 182 2.92 11.59 8.56
N VAL A 183 2.01 10.64 8.79
CA VAL A 183 2.19 9.18 8.66
C VAL A 183 1.00 8.58 7.92
N GLY A 184 1.09 7.30 7.53
CA GLY A 184 -0.05 6.58 6.93
C GLY A 184 -0.64 7.29 5.70
N TYR A 185 -1.95 7.36 5.59
CA TYR A 185 -2.59 7.97 4.41
C TYR A 185 -2.37 9.49 4.27
N GLY A 186 -2.09 10.21 5.37
CA GLY A 186 -1.77 11.65 5.32
C GLY A 186 -0.44 11.91 4.61
N LYS A 187 0.61 11.14 4.94
CA LYS A 187 1.91 11.21 4.26
C LYS A 187 1.78 10.83 2.79
N LEU A 188 1.00 9.79 2.49
CA LEU A 188 0.73 9.36 1.12
C LEU A 188 0.08 10.48 0.29
N ALA A 189 -0.97 11.13 0.82
CA ALA A 189 -1.63 12.26 0.17
C ALA A 189 -0.67 13.44 -0.05
N ALA A 190 0.14 13.78 0.96
CA ALA A 190 1.13 14.85 0.86
C ALA A 190 2.19 14.56 -0.21
N MET A 191 2.72 13.34 -0.26
CA MET A 191 3.68 12.91 -1.27
C MET A 191 3.06 12.86 -2.67
N PHE A 192 1.78 12.53 -2.78
CA PHE A 192 1.07 12.52 -4.06
C PHE A 192 0.98 13.92 -4.67
N LEU A 193 0.74 14.94 -3.84
CA LEU A 193 0.60 16.33 -4.29
C LEU A 193 1.93 17.10 -4.33
N LEU A 194 2.97 16.61 -3.65
CA LEU A 194 4.31 17.20 -3.65
C LEU A 194 4.91 17.20 -5.06
N LYS A 195 5.50 18.35 -5.46
CA LYS A 195 6.30 18.48 -6.68
C LYS A 195 7.77 18.69 -6.28
N PRO A 196 8.62 17.64 -6.25
CA PRO A 196 9.99 17.76 -5.74
C PRO A 196 10.93 18.44 -6.75
N VAL A 197 10.94 19.78 -6.77
CA VAL A 197 11.75 20.59 -7.70
C VAL A 197 13.15 20.86 -7.12
N ARG A 198 13.29 20.92 -5.79
CA ARG A 198 14.57 21.16 -5.12
C ARG A 198 15.29 19.85 -4.83
N TRP A 199 16.63 19.88 -4.88
CA TRP A 199 17.47 18.74 -4.52
C TRP A 199 17.14 18.17 -3.13
N GLU A 200 16.94 19.04 -2.14
CA GLU A 200 16.56 18.64 -0.77
C GLU A 200 15.27 17.80 -0.75
N GLN A 201 14.27 18.19 -1.56
CA GLN A 201 12.98 17.48 -1.61
C GLN A 201 13.12 16.13 -2.28
N GLN A 202 13.87 16.06 -3.40
CA GLN A 202 14.15 14.80 -4.11
C GLN A 202 14.96 13.85 -3.21
N HIS A 203 16.00 14.37 -2.55
CA HIS A 203 16.81 13.62 -1.62
C HIS A 203 15.98 13.09 -0.44
N TRP A 204 15.20 13.95 0.22
CA TRP A 204 14.32 13.51 1.30
C TRP A 204 13.33 12.44 0.82
N MET A 205 12.74 12.60 -0.36
CA MET A 205 11.79 11.64 -0.90
C MET A 205 12.43 10.26 -1.10
N MET A 206 13.67 10.21 -1.59
CA MET A 206 14.41 8.97 -1.87
C MET A 206 15.05 8.32 -0.62
N HIS A 207 15.11 8.99 0.52
CA HIS A 207 15.71 8.47 1.76
C HIS A 207 14.68 8.27 2.88
N GLU A 208 13.79 9.24 3.10
CA GLU A 208 12.81 9.23 4.20
C GLU A 208 11.36 9.11 3.67
N GLY A 209 11.10 9.60 2.45
CA GLY A 209 9.80 9.49 1.81
C GLY A 209 9.38 8.05 1.56
N ILE A 210 10.31 7.22 1.06
CA ILE A 210 10.08 5.80 0.73
C ILE A 210 9.68 4.93 1.93
N LYS A 211 10.13 5.30 3.14
CA LYS A 211 9.98 4.48 4.34
C LYS A 211 8.52 4.45 4.77
N SER A 212 7.95 3.25 4.87
CA SER A 212 6.61 3.03 5.39
C SER A 212 6.43 1.58 5.84
N GLU A 213 5.94 1.37 7.07
CA GLU A 213 5.56 0.04 7.57
C GLU A 213 4.27 -0.50 6.91
N PHE A 214 3.62 0.35 6.09
CA PHE A 214 2.35 0.08 5.44
C PHE A 214 2.37 0.59 3.98
N LEU A 215 1.90 -0.21 3.02
CA LEU A 215 1.91 0.14 1.58
C LEU A 215 3.30 0.51 1.03
N ALA A 216 4.37 -0.15 1.52
CA ALA A 216 5.76 0.12 1.15
C ALA A 216 5.98 0.23 -0.36
N ASN A 217 5.35 -0.66 -1.14
CA ASN A 217 5.35 -0.65 -2.60
C ASN A 217 4.75 0.63 -3.20
N ILE A 218 3.61 1.12 -2.68
CA ILE A 218 2.98 2.35 -3.18
C ILE A 218 3.89 3.55 -2.89
N TYR A 219 4.46 3.62 -1.70
CA TYR A 219 5.39 4.68 -1.30
C TYR A 219 6.64 4.72 -2.16
N ALA A 220 7.31 3.57 -2.33
CA ALA A 220 8.48 3.45 -3.18
C ALA A 220 8.14 3.91 -4.61
N ASN A 221 7.10 3.35 -5.23
CA ASN A 221 6.69 3.71 -6.59
C ASN A 221 6.35 5.18 -6.76
N LEU A 222 5.66 5.79 -5.79
CA LEU A 222 5.36 7.21 -5.82
C LEU A 222 6.63 8.06 -5.82
N CYS A 223 7.63 7.70 -5.01
CA CYS A 223 8.94 8.37 -5.00
C CYS A 223 9.65 8.26 -6.36
N ILE A 224 9.66 7.06 -6.93
CA ILE A 224 10.28 6.77 -8.23
C ILE A 224 9.63 7.59 -9.34
N GLN A 225 8.30 7.69 -9.36
CA GLN A 225 7.55 8.41 -10.39
C GLN A 225 7.68 9.94 -10.28
N LYS A 226 7.76 10.47 -9.06
CA LYS A 226 7.81 11.93 -8.81
C LYS A 226 9.22 12.50 -8.93
N THR A 227 10.25 11.68 -8.74
CA THR A 227 11.65 12.11 -8.85
C THR A 227 12.24 11.67 -10.19
N ASP A 228 13.13 12.47 -10.77
CA ASP A 228 13.92 12.00 -11.91
C ASP A 228 14.99 11.03 -11.40
N MET A 229 14.60 9.76 -11.29
CA MET A 229 15.44 8.69 -10.78
C MET A 229 16.76 8.55 -11.55
N ARG A 230 16.72 8.70 -12.88
CA ARG A 230 17.92 8.56 -13.72
C ARG A 230 18.93 9.65 -13.38
N ALA A 231 18.48 10.90 -13.30
CA ALA A 231 19.34 12.01 -12.89
C ALA A 231 19.82 11.87 -11.45
N TYR A 232 18.94 11.44 -10.54
CA TYR A 232 19.24 11.26 -9.12
C TYR A 232 20.33 10.20 -8.90
N PHE A 233 20.19 9.02 -9.48
CA PHE A 233 21.17 7.93 -9.35
C PHE A 233 22.51 8.23 -9.98
N LYS A 234 22.51 9.01 -11.07
CA LYS A 234 23.76 9.46 -11.69
C LYS A 234 24.53 10.42 -10.78
N LYS A 235 23.84 11.32 -10.09
CA LYS A 235 24.44 12.35 -9.23
C LYS A 235 24.79 11.85 -7.82
N THR A 236 24.03 10.90 -7.29
CA THR A 236 24.18 10.43 -5.90
C THR A 236 25.18 9.30 -5.81
N GLU A 237 26.15 9.38 -4.90
CA GLU A 237 27.04 8.26 -4.60
C GLU A 237 26.39 7.27 -3.63
N ILE A 238 26.63 5.98 -3.83
CA ILE A 238 26.20 4.93 -2.90
C ILE A 238 27.28 4.79 -1.82
N THR A 239 26.89 5.10 -0.59
CA THR A 239 27.72 5.09 0.62
C THR A 239 27.12 4.13 1.63
N ALA A 240 27.87 3.77 2.67
CA ALA A 240 27.35 2.90 3.73
C ALA A 240 26.09 3.48 4.41
N ALA A 241 25.98 4.81 4.51
CA ALA A 241 24.87 5.47 5.20
C ALA A 241 23.55 5.43 4.42
N ASN A 242 23.60 5.33 3.10
CA ASN A 242 22.41 5.38 2.23
C ASN A 242 22.14 4.08 1.47
N PHE A 243 22.99 3.06 1.67
CA PHE A 243 22.88 1.77 1.00
C PHE A 243 21.52 1.12 1.25
N THR A 244 21.07 1.10 2.50
CA THR A 244 19.78 0.53 2.90
C THR A 244 18.58 1.26 2.29
N ASP A 245 18.66 2.58 2.09
CA ASP A 245 17.56 3.31 1.44
C ASP A 245 17.44 2.92 -0.04
N PHE A 246 18.56 2.73 -0.73
CA PHE A 246 18.56 2.18 -2.10
C PHE A 246 18.13 0.71 -2.13
N ALA A 247 18.50 -0.08 -1.13
CA ALA A 247 18.05 -1.46 -0.99
C ALA A 247 16.52 -1.52 -0.88
N TYR A 248 15.93 -0.65 -0.07
CA TYR A 248 14.49 -0.53 0.09
C TYR A 248 13.79 -0.18 -1.24
N LEU A 249 14.34 0.78 -1.99
CA LEU A 249 13.85 1.13 -3.33
C LEU A 249 13.89 -0.06 -4.31
N ILE A 250 14.92 -0.91 -4.24
CA ILE A 250 15.03 -2.09 -5.11
C ILE A 250 14.00 -3.16 -4.72
N CYS A 251 13.76 -3.36 -3.42
CA CYS A 251 12.78 -4.34 -2.93
C CYS A 251 11.33 -3.98 -3.28
N TYR A 252 10.99 -2.69 -3.18
CA TYR A 252 9.59 -2.22 -3.21
C TYR A 252 9.23 -1.39 -4.44
N GLY A 253 10.22 -0.94 -5.21
CA GLY A 253 10.00 -0.22 -6.46
C GLY A 253 9.60 -1.16 -7.59
N ASP A 254 8.59 -0.75 -8.36
CA ASP A 254 8.24 -1.36 -9.63
C ASP A 254 8.86 -0.54 -10.78
N TYR A 255 9.93 -1.11 -11.33
CA TYR A 255 10.71 -0.50 -12.40
C TYR A 255 10.18 -0.86 -13.80
N ASN A 256 9.08 -1.62 -13.89
CA ASN A 256 8.50 -2.04 -15.17
C ASN A 256 7.65 -0.93 -15.83
N ASN A 257 7.40 0.18 -15.14
CA ASN A 257 6.79 1.35 -15.74
C ASN A 257 7.79 2.01 -16.72
N ASP A 258 7.35 2.23 -17.97
CA ASP A 258 8.04 2.71 -19.20
C ASP A 258 9.05 3.89 -19.09
N SER A 259 9.24 4.44 -17.89
CA SER A 259 10.10 5.58 -17.60
C SER A 259 11.62 5.28 -17.65
N VAL A 260 12.07 4.03 -17.43
CA VAL A 260 13.50 3.68 -17.38
C VAL A 260 13.84 2.53 -18.34
N THR A 261 14.86 2.70 -19.19
CA THR A 261 15.34 1.61 -20.05
C THR A 261 16.08 0.56 -19.23
N ILE A 262 16.01 -0.70 -19.67
CA ILE A 262 16.74 -1.82 -19.03
C ILE A 262 18.23 -1.49 -18.85
N ASP A 263 18.89 -0.88 -19.84
CA ASP A 263 20.32 -0.52 -19.73
C ASP A 263 20.60 0.46 -18.58
N ALA A 264 19.72 1.45 -18.36
CA ALA A 264 19.89 2.43 -17.30
C ALA A 264 19.62 1.80 -15.92
N GLN A 265 18.69 0.86 -15.83
CA GLN A 265 18.47 0.07 -14.62
C GLN A 265 19.70 -0.79 -14.33
N LEU A 266 20.23 -1.51 -15.33
CA LEU A 266 21.44 -2.30 -15.17
C LEU A 266 22.61 -1.45 -14.69
N ASP A 267 22.82 -0.24 -15.23
CA ASP A 267 23.88 0.66 -14.77
C ASP A 267 23.75 0.97 -13.26
N PHE A 268 22.54 1.21 -12.77
CA PHE A 268 22.26 1.41 -11.35
C PHE A 268 22.51 0.14 -10.52
N LEU A 269 22.02 -1.02 -10.98
CA LEU A 269 22.20 -2.30 -10.27
C LEU A 269 23.70 -2.67 -10.16
N TYR A 270 24.48 -2.42 -11.22
CA TYR A 270 25.93 -2.58 -11.19
C TYR A 270 26.59 -1.69 -10.13
N LYS A 271 26.22 -0.40 -10.12
CA LYS A 271 26.72 0.57 -9.14
C LYS A 271 26.38 0.14 -7.70
N PHE A 272 25.20 -0.41 -7.48
CA PHE A 272 24.76 -0.93 -6.17
C PHE A 272 25.56 -2.18 -5.76
N ILE A 273 25.68 -3.18 -6.64
CA ILE A 273 26.40 -4.44 -6.35
C ILE A 273 27.89 -4.21 -6.09
N ASP A 274 28.51 -3.22 -6.73
CA ASP A 274 29.91 -2.87 -6.46
C ASP A 274 30.12 -2.36 -5.03
N LYS A 275 29.04 -1.94 -4.34
CA LYS A 275 29.03 -1.51 -2.94
C LYS A 275 28.37 -2.52 -1.99
N ARG A 276 28.12 -3.76 -2.43
CA ARG A 276 27.45 -4.83 -1.65
C ARG A 276 28.06 -5.12 -0.29
N ASP A 277 29.33 -4.81 -0.07
CA ASP A 277 30.01 -5.03 1.22
C ASP A 277 29.40 -4.18 2.36
N TYR A 278 28.60 -3.16 2.03
CA TYR A 278 27.81 -2.39 3.01
C TYR A 278 26.54 -3.12 3.48
N ALA A 279 26.15 -4.23 2.85
CA ALA A 279 24.95 -4.97 3.22
C ALA A 279 25.10 -5.64 4.59
N THR A 280 24.20 -5.31 5.51
CA THR A 280 24.25 -5.76 6.92
C THR A 280 22.93 -6.29 7.45
N ASN A 281 21.80 -5.85 6.91
CA ASN A 281 20.47 -6.16 7.44
C ASN A 281 19.60 -6.96 6.44
N PHE A 282 18.37 -7.28 6.84
CA PHE A 282 17.47 -8.10 6.04
C PHE A 282 17.02 -7.39 4.75
N ILE A 283 16.73 -6.09 4.77
CA ILE A 283 16.32 -5.36 3.57
C ILE A 283 17.47 -5.28 2.55
N ASP A 284 18.71 -5.16 3.00
CA ASP A 284 19.91 -5.20 2.14
C ASP A 284 20.04 -6.56 1.43
N LEU A 285 19.81 -7.66 2.18
CA LEU A 285 19.74 -9.01 1.63
C LEU A 285 18.58 -9.16 0.64
N GLY A 286 17.40 -8.68 1.01
CA GLY A 286 16.20 -8.69 0.18
C GLY A 286 16.42 -7.96 -1.15
N ALA A 287 17.20 -6.87 -1.13
CA ALA A 287 17.53 -6.13 -2.34
C ALA A 287 18.42 -6.95 -3.26
N LEU A 288 19.48 -7.57 -2.73
CA LEU A 288 20.37 -8.43 -3.52
C LEU A 288 19.61 -9.61 -4.14
N VAL A 289 18.70 -10.24 -3.39
CA VAL A 289 17.80 -11.29 -3.92
C VAL A 289 16.88 -10.73 -5.01
N SER A 290 16.28 -9.56 -4.78
CA SER A 290 15.38 -8.92 -5.76
C SER A 290 16.12 -8.56 -7.04
N ILE A 291 17.38 -8.12 -6.96
CA ILE A 291 18.24 -7.88 -8.13
C ILE A 291 18.43 -9.17 -8.93
N TRP A 292 18.68 -10.30 -8.27
CA TRP A 292 18.83 -11.58 -8.96
C TRP A 292 17.57 -11.91 -9.76
N TYR A 293 16.38 -11.85 -9.13
CA TYR A 293 15.11 -12.15 -9.81
C TYR A 293 14.85 -11.19 -10.97
N GLN A 294 15.08 -9.89 -10.76
CA GLN A 294 14.87 -8.86 -11.78
C GLN A 294 15.79 -9.06 -12.99
N VAL A 295 17.07 -9.39 -12.77
CA VAL A 295 18.02 -9.62 -13.86
C VAL A 295 17.73 -10.91 -14.61
N VAL A 296 17.29 -11.97 -13.92
CA VAL A 296 16.84 -13.22 -14.57
C VAL A 296 15.60 -12.97 -15.43
N ASP A 297 14.65 -12.18 -14.94
CA ASP A 297 13.45 -11.80 -15.70
C ASP A 297 13.81 -10.97 -16.96
N TYR A 298 14.68 -9.96 -16.83
CA TYR A 298 15.19 -9.20 -17.99
C TYR A 298 15.93 -10.08 -18.99
N TRP A 299 16.72 -11.03 -18.50
CA TRP A 299 17.41 -11.98 -19.37
C TRP A 299 16.40 -12.84 -20.12
N GLN A 300 15.37 -13.37 -19.46
CA GLN A 300 14.34 -14.17 -20.10
C GLN A 300 13.56 -13.37 -21.16
N GLN A 301 13.14 -12.14 -20.83
CA GLN A 301 12.43 -11.26 -21.77
C GLN A 301 13.25 -10.94 -23.02
N ASP A 302 14.52 -10.58 -22.84
CA ASP A 302 15.43 -10.29 -23.95
C ASP A 302 15.72 -11.56 -24.78
N TYR A 303 15.86 -12.72 -24.14
CA TYR A 303 16.05 -14.00 -24.82
C TYR A 303 14.84 -14.38 -25.67
N ASP A 304 13.63 -14.27 -25.12
CA ASP A 304 12.38 -14.52 -25.84
C ASP A 304 12.25 -13.58 -27.04
N PHE A 305 12.55 -12.29 -26.86
CA PHE A 305 12.56 -11.31 -27.93
C PHE A 305 13.55 -11.67 -29.06
N ILE A 306 14.79 -12.07 -28.71
CA ILE A 306 15.82 -12.48 -29.67
C ILE A 306 15.37 -13.72 -30.45
N SER A 307 14.83 -14.73 -29.74
CA SER A 307 14.40 -15.99 -30.34
C SER A 307 13.29 -15.79 -31.39
N GLN A 308 12.39 -14.82 -31.15
CA GLN A 308 11.30 -14.48 -32.05
C GLN A 308 11.74 -13.55 -33.22
N ASN A 309 12.91 -12.91 -33.13
CA ASN A 309 13.37 -11.87 -34.07
C ASN A 309 14.80 -12.08 -34.61
N GLU A 310 15.15 -13.30 -35.04
CA GLU A 310 16.50 -13.67 -35.49
C GLU A 310 17.11 -12.72 -36.53
N THR A 311 16.33 -12.24 -37.50
CA THR A 311 16.81 -11.35 -38.57
C THR A 311 17.23 -9.98 -38.04
N LYS A 312 16.54 -9.47 -37.02
CA LYS A 312 16.86 -8.21 -36.33
C LYS A 312 18.05 -8.38 -35.40
N TYR A 313 18.14 -9.52 -34.71
CA TYR A 313 19.27 -9.90 -33.87
C TYR A 313 20.58 -9.92 -34.65
N ARG A 314 20.63 -10.55 -35.84
CA ARG A 314 21.86 -10.61 -36.66
C ARG A 314 22.47 -9.23 -36.96
N ARG A 315 21.64 -8.18 -37.09
CA ARG A 315 22.10 -6.81 -37.34
C ARG A 315 22.60 -6.09 -36.08
N THR A 316 22.19 -6.54 -34.89
CA THR A 316 22.48 -5.92 -33.59
C THR A 316 23.23 -6.86 -32.64
N LYS A 317 23.80 -7.95 -33.16
CA LYS A 317 24.37 -9.06 -32.40
C LYS A 317 25.32 -8.59 -31.28
N THR A 318 26.28 -7.74 -31.61
CA THR A 318 27.27 -7.25 -30.63
C THR A 318 26.64 -6.54 -29.42
N MET A 319 25.56 -5.79 -29.63
CA MET A 319 24.84 -5.11 -28.55
C MET A 319 24.16 -6.13 -27.61
N TRP A 320 23.46 -7.11 -28.19
CA TRP A 320 22.80 -8.18 -27.44
C TRP A 320 23.80 -9.06 -26.69
N ASP A 321 24.89 -9.48 -27.34
CA ASP A 321 25.97 -10.26 -26.71
C ASP A 321 26.55 -9.50 -25.51
N THR A 322 26.75 -8.19 -25.64
CA THR A 322 27.22 -7.33 -24.55
C THR A 322 26.21 -7.30 -23.41
N ARG A 323 24.92 -7.14 -23.70
CA ARG A 323 23.87 -7.07 -22.68
C ARG A 323 23.69 -8.41 -21.95
N ILE A 324 23.72 -9.53 -22.67
CA ILE A 324 23.65 -10.87 -22.09
C ILE A 324 24.85 -11.13 -21.16
N ALA A 325 26.06 -10.78 -21.60
CA ALA A 325 27.25 -10.89 -20.75
C ALA A 325 27.15 -10.01 -19.49
N ARG A 326 26.43 -8.87 -19.56
CA ARG A 326 26.13 -8.06 -18.38
C ARG A 326 25.17 -8.77 -17.42
N TYR A 327 24.17 -9.50 -17.90
CA TYR A 327 23.28 -10.27 -17.03
C TYR A 327 24.05 -11.36 -16.28
N GLU A 328 24.79 -12.19 -17.01
CA GLU A 328 25.59 -13.28 -16.45
C GLU A 328 26.57 -12.80 -15.37
N LYS A 329 27.35 -11.76 -15.67
CA LYS A 329 28.32 -11.19 -14.72
C LYS A 329 27.65 -10.66 -13.46
N LEU A 330 26.46 -10.07 -13.58
CA LEU A 330 25.74 -9.49 -12.45
C LEU A 330 25.16 -10.61 -11.56
N VAL A 331 24.51 -11.61 -12.16
CA VAL A 331 24.00 -12.80 -11.48
C VAL A 331 25.12 -13.49 -10.69
N HIS A 332 26.26 -13.77 -11.32
CA HIS A 332 27.39 -14.40 -10.63
C HIS A 332 27.93 -13.59 -9.46
N LYS A 333 28.02 -12.26 -9.59
CA LYS A 333 28.43 -11.39 -8.48
C LYS A 333 27.46 -11.51 -7.30
N VAL A 334 26.16 -11.45 -7.56
CA VAL A 334 25.13 -11.55 -6.53
C VAL A 334 25.16 -12.91 -5.86
N GLU A 335 25.14 -14.00 -6.63
CA GLU A 335 25.19 -15.37 -6.13
C GLU A 335 26.41 -15.58 -5.23
N SER A 336 27.62 -15.23 -5.71
CA SER A 336 28.86 -15.41 -4.93
C SER A 336 28.80 -14.77 -3.55
N PHE A 337 28.06 -13.67 -3.41
CA PHE A 337 27.92 -12.94 -2.15
C PHE A 337 26.80 -13.52 -1.26
N LEU A 338 25.72 -14.02 -1.87
CA LEU A 338 24.57 -14.61 -1.16
C LEU A 338 24.84 -16.02 -0.62
N HIS A 339 25.87 -16.72 -1.09
CA HIS A 339 26.30 -18.01 -0.54
C HIS A 339 26.94 -17.91 0.86
N GLN A 340 27.16 -16.70 1.40
CA GLN A 340 27.76 -16.52 2.72
C GLN A 340 26.81 -17.00 3.85
N PRO A 341 27.30 -17.76 4.85
CA PRO A 341 26.45 -18.33 5.90
C PRO A 341 25.79 -17.28 6.80
N LYS A 342 26.33 -16.06 6.87
CA LYS A 342 25.81 -14.95 7.69
C LYS A 342 24.35 -14.62 7.37
N TRP A 343 23.90 -14.83 6.13
CA TRP A 343 22.55 -14.48 5.69
C TRP A 343 21.47 -15.32 6.34
N ARG A 344 21.75 -16.59 6.62
CA ARG A 344 20.79 -17.48 7.29
C ARG A 344 20.37 -16.94 8.64
N HIS A 345 21.33 -16.43 9.43
CA HIS A 345 21.03 -15.86 10.74
C HIS A 345 20.14 -14.62 10.63
N ILE A 346 20.40 -13.74 9.66
CA ILE A 346 19.61 -12.53 9.41
C ILE A 346 18.16 -12.89 9.04
N VAL A 347 17.97 -13.92 8.22
CA VAL A 347 16.62 -14.40 7.84
C VAL A 347 15.87 -14.93 9.06
N TYR A 348 16.50 -15.72 9.94
CA TYR A 348 15.85 -16.19 11.16
C TYR A 348 15.47 -15.05 12.11
N GLN A 349 16.32 -14.03 12.24
CA GLN A 349 16.01 -12.83 13.03
C GLN A 349 14.77 -12.11 12.49
N GLU A 350 14.69 -11.95 11.16
CA GLU A 350 13.55 -11.32 10.51
C GLU A 350 12.26 -12.13 10.71
N ILE A 351 12.30 -13.46 10.54
CA ILE A 351 11.11 -14.30 10.74
C ILE A 351 10.61 -14.25 12.20
N SER A 352 11.54 -14.19 13.16
CA SER A 352 11.22 -14.14 14.59
C SER A 352 10.64 -12.80 15.05
N ALA A 353 11.02 -11.71 14.38
CA ALA A 353 10.55 -10.37 14.69
C ALA A 353 10.39 -9.60 13.37
N PRO A 354 9.34 -9.92 12.61
CA PRO A 354 9.20 -9.41 11.26
C PRO A 354 9.07 -7.90 11.29
N LYS A 355 9.65 -7.25 10.28
CA LYS A 355 9.60 -5.80 10.04
C LYS A 355 9.19 -5.54 8.60
N GLU A 356 9.76 -6.31 7.68
CA GLU A 356 9.44 -6.23 6.25
C GLU A 356 8.19 -7.05 5.89
N SER A 357 7.78 -6.96 4.62
CA SER A 357 6.59 -7.62 4.10
C SER A 357 6.76 -9.13 3.90
N ASP A 358 5.68 -9.90 4.12
CA ASP A 358 5.68 -11.35 3.96
C ASP A 358 6.13 -11.78 2.57
N SER A 359 5.73 -11.05 1.52
CA SER A 359 6.15 -11.31 0.13
C SER A 359 7.67 -11.27 -0.03
N LEU A 360 8.34 -10.29 0.60
CA LEU A 360 9.79 -10.17 0.55
C LEU A 360 10.47 -11.28 1.36
N ILE A 361 9.95 -11.58 2.56
CA ILE A 361 10.44 -12.68 3.41
C ILE A 361 10.36 -14.01 2.67
N MET A 362 9.21 -14.34 2.07
CA MET A 362 9.03 -15.57 1.30
C MET A 362 9.96 -15.60 0.08
N LYS A 363 10.10 -14.49 -0.66
CA LYS A 363 11.01 -14.39 -1.81
C LYS A 363 12.46 -14.72 -1.42
N VAL A 364 12.94 -14.19 -0.30
CA VAL A 364 14.28 -14.47 0.23
C VAL A 364 14.44 -15.93 0.66
N LEU A 365 13.44 -16.50 1.34
CA LEU A 365 13.45 -17.91 1.75
C LEU A 365 13.51 -18.86 0.56
N VAL A 366 12.73 -18.59 -0.49
CA VAL A 366 12.72 -19.38 -1.72
C VAL A 366 14.09 -19.31 -2.40
N TYR A 367 14.65 -18.11 -2.55
CA TYR A 367 15.97 -17.94 -3.17
C TYR A 367 17.09 -18.69 -2.43
N LEU A 368 17.13 -18.56 -1.10
CA LEU A 368 18.15 -19.22 -0.27
C LEU A 368 17.87 -20.71 -0.04
N ASN A 369 16.76 -21.23 -0.58
CA ASN A 369 16.27 -22.59 -0.37
C ASN A 369 16.23 -22.96 1.12
N MET A 370 15.67 -22.07 1.94
CA MET A 370 15.57 -22.24 3.39
C MET A 370 14.20 -22.78 3.79
N HIS A 371 14.19 -23.74 4.71
CA HIS A 371 12.97 -24.38 5.21
C HIS A 371 12.93 -24.36 6.75
N PRO A 372 12.66 -23.20 7.37
CA PRO A 372 12.48 -23.09 8.83
C PRO A 372 11.35 -23.99 9.34
N ASP A 373 11.40 -24.40 10.61
CA ASP A 373 10.29 -25.14 11.21
C ASP A 373 9.02 -24.28 11.23
N PHE A 374 7.84 -24.91 11.06
CA PHE A 374 6.56 -24.20 10.98
C PHE A 374 6.32 -23.21 12.15
N PRO A 375 6.63 -23.55 13.43
CA PRO A 375 6.45 -22.62 14.55
C PRO A 375 7.25 -21.32 14.45
N ALA A 376 8.32 -21.28 13.65
CA ALA A 376 9.07 -20.04 13.44
C ALA A 376 8.21 -18.97 12.74
N PHE A 377 7.24 -19.38 11.93
CA PHE A 377 6.39 -18.47 11.15
C PHE A 377 5.24 -17.86 11.95
N MET A 378 5.07 -18.18 13.23
CA MET A 378 3.91 -17.73 14.02
C MET A 378 3.81 -16.20 14.12
N GLU A 379 4.94 -15.50 14.23
CA GLU A 379 4.96 -14.02 14.26
C GLU A 379 4.66 -13.40 12.88
N VAL A 380 4.95 -14.12 11.79
CA VAL A 380 4.57 -13.68 10.44
C VAL A 380 3.07 -13.93 10.22
N LEU A 381 2.58 -15.11 10.62
CA LEU A 381 1.18 -15.50 10.52
C LEU A 381 0.26 -14.64 11.41
N SER A 382 0.73 -14.16 12.56
CA SER A 382 -0.07 -13.29 13.45
C SER A 382 -0.48 -11.97 12.79
N ARG A 383 0.30 -11.48 11.81
CA ARG A 383 0.00 -10.27 11.04
C ARG A 383 -1.14 -10.48 10.05
N GLN A 384 -1.13 -11.63 9.37
CA GLN A 384 -2.15 -12.01 8.40
C GLN A 384 -2.31 -13.54 8.38
N PRO A 385 -3.22 -14.11 9.21
CA PRO A 385 -3.25 -15.54 9.44
C PRO A 385 -3.58 -16.40 8.21
N LEU A 386 -4.26 -15.83 7.22
CA LEU A 386 -4.59 -16.48 5.94
C LEU A 386 -4.00 -15.70 4.75
N GLY A 387 -2.76 -15.23 4.88
CA GLY A 387 -2.06 -14.49 3.83
C GLY A 387 -1.71 -15.36 2.60
N PHE A 388 -1.92 -14.85 1.39
CA PHE A 388 -1.64 -15.59 0.15
C PHE A 388 -0.15 -15.88 -0.09
N ASN A 389 0.75 -15.03 0.38
CA ASN A 389 2.20 -15.27 0.25
C ASN A 389 2.64 -16.51 1.04
N MET A 390 2.06 -16.70 2.23
CA MET A 390 2.32 -17.87 3.09
C MET A 390 1.72 -19.14 2.49
N LEU A 391 0.49 -19.04 1.94
CA LEU A 391 -0.16 -20.11 1.20
C LEU A 391 0.73 -20.63 0.06
N ASP A 392 1.23 -19.72 -0.79
CA ASP A 392 2.08 -20.08 -1.91
C ASP A 392 3.39 -20.71 -1.42
N PHE A 393 4.01 -20.14 -0.38
CA PHE A 393 5.25 -20.69 0.16
C PHE A 393 5.08 -22.12 0.71
N PHE A 394 4.05 -22.37 1.53
CA PHE A 394 3.86 -23.66 2.17
C PHE A 394 3.30 -24.73 1.24
N LEU A 395 2.23 -24.42 0.50
CA LEU A 395 1.47 -25.44 -0.23
C LEU A 395 1.86 -25.52 -1.71
N LYS A 396 2.27 -24.42 -2.34
CA LYS A 396 2.64 -24.43 -3.76
C LYS A 396 4.12 -24.72 -3.97
N ILE A 397 5.00 -24.08 -3.20
CA ILE A 397 6.46 -24.19 -3.36
C ILE A 397 7.01 -25.36 -2.53
N ASN A 398 6.66 -25.45 -1.24
CA ASN A 398 7.27 -26.41 -0.30
C ASN A 398 6.29 -27.40 0.37
N PRO A 399 5.33 -28.02 -0.36
CA PRO A 399 4.33 -28.89 0.25
C PRO A 399 4.92 -30.13 0.94
N GLU A 400 6.12 -30.57 0.54
CA GLU A 400 6.75 -31.73 1.14
C GLU A 400 7.12 -31.53 2.62
N PHE A 401 7.43 -30.28 2.99
CA PHE A 401 7.89 -29.93 4.33
C PHE A 401 6.75 -29.50 5.26
N TYR A 402 5.73 -28.80 4.73
CA TYR A 402 4.76 -28.08 5.57
C TYR A 402 3.33 -28.59 5.50
N PHE A 403 3.02 -29.57 4.65
CA PHE A 403 1.63 -29.98 4.42
C PHE A 403 0.90 -30.42 5.70
N ASP A 404 1.57 -31.21 6.55
CA ASP A 404 0.96 -31.72 7.78
C ASP A 404 0.80 -30.60 8.82
N ASP A 405 1.81 -29.75 9.00
CA ASP A 405 1.74 -28.58 9.90
C ASP A 405 0.64 -27.60 9.48
N VAL A 406 0.48 -27.36 8.17
CA VAL A 406 -0.61 -26.53 7.64
C VAL A 406 -1.98 -27.16 7.92
N CYS A 407 -2.11 -28.48 7.84
CA CYS A 407 -3.34 -29.16 8.23
C CYS A 407 -3.68 -28.92 9.70
N GLU A 408 -2.70 -28.99 10.60
CA GLU A 408 -2.89 -28.72 12.04
C GLU A 408 -3.22 -27.24 12.30
N TYR A 409 -2.50 -26.33 11.64
CA TYR A 409 -2.74 -24.90 11.76
C TYR A 409 -4.14 -24.48 11.29
N LEU A 410 -4.58 -24.97 10.14
CA LEU A 410 -5.92 -24.68 9.61
C LEU A 410 -7.02 -25.24 10.53
N GLU A 411 -6.77 -26.39 11.17
CA GLU A 411 -7.71 -26.97 12.12
C GLU A 411 -7.85 -26.12 13.39
N ALA A 412 -6.78 -25.46 13.83
CA ALA A 412 -6.81 -24.58 14.98
C ALA A 412 -7.48 -23.21 14.70
N ILE A 413 -7.36 -22.69 13.47
CA ILE A 413 -7.78 -21.32 13.16
C ILE A 413 -9.16 -21.21 12.50
N LEU A 414 -9.59 -22.21 11.74
CA LEU A 414 -10.88 -22.16 11.05
C LEU A 414 -12.02 -22.40 12.06
N ASN A 415 -12.97 -21.46 12.12
CA ASN A 415 -14.15 -21.61 12.98
C ASN A 415 -14.98 -22.82 12.51
N PRO A 416 -15.31 -23.78 13.40
CA PRO A 416 -16.21 -24.89 13.08
C PRO A 416 -17.55 -24.48 12.45
N ASP A 417 -18.07 -23.29 12.78
CA ASP A 417 -19.32 -22.77 12.23
C ASP A 417 -19.27 -22.56 10.71
N LEU A 418 -18.08 -22.45 10.11
CA LEU A 418 -17.91 -22.32 8.65
C LEU A 418 -18.50 -23.53 7.89
N TYR A 419 -18.51 -24.71 8.52
CA TYR A 419 -19.07 -25.93 7.96
C TYR A 419 -20.58 -26.06 8.16
N ALA A 420 -21.19 -25.17 8.95
CA ALA A 420 -22.63 -25.09 9.18
C ALA A 420 -23.33 -24.03 8.30
N LEU A 421 -22.55 -23.22 7.57
CA LEU A 421 -23.07 -22.18 6.68
C LEU A 421 -23.87 -22.78 5.50
N PRO A 422 -24.85 -22.04 4.96
CA PRO A 422 -25.59 -22.47 3.78
C PRO A 422 -24.66 -22.75 2.60
N LEU A 423 -24.93 -23.84 1.87
CA LEU A 423 -24.10 -24.23 0.74
C LEU A 423 -24.32 -23.29 -0.43
N GLU A 424 -23.23 -22.72 -0.93
CA GLU A 424 -23.23 -21.91 -2.13
C GLU A 424 -23.35 -22.80 -3.38
N THR A 425 -24.19 -22.37 -4.33
CA THR A 425 -24.42 -23.08 -5.60
C THR A 425 -23.48 -22.62 -6.71
N GLU A 426 -23.03 -21.36 -6.68
CA GLU A 426 -22.19 -20.73 -7.72
C GLU A 426 -21.07 -19.91 -7.09
N GLU A 427 -19.97 -19.73 -7.84
CA GLU A 427 -18.85 -18.89 -7.41
C GLU A 427 -19.20 -17.41 -7.65
N PRO A 428 -18.90 -16.51 -6.70
CA PRO A 428 -19.20 -15.09 -6.85
C PRO A 428 -18.42 -14.46 -8.00
N GLU A 429 -19.11 -13.80 -8.95
CA GLU A 429 -18.49 -13.18 -10.13
C GLU A 429 -17.50 -12.03 -9.80
N ASN A 430 -17.66 -11.36 -8.65
CA ASN A 430 -16.80 -10.26 -8.19
C ASN A 430 -16.68 -10.27 -6.66
N ALA A 431 -15.90 -11.21 -6.11
CA ALA A 431 -15.67 -11.25 -4.66
C ALA A 431 -14.65 -10.17 -4.22
N SER A 432 -15.08 -9.29 -3.32
CA SER A 432 -14.13 -8.51 -2.50
C SER A 432 -13.30 -9.49 -1.67
N VAL A 433 -11.99 -9.23 -1.50
CA VAL A 433 -11.10 -10.04 -0.66
C VAL A 433 -11.60 -10.01 0.79
N THR A 434 -12.31 -11.05 1.21
CA THR A 434 -12.77 -11.26 2.59
C THR A 434 -11.96 -12.36 3.26
N ASP A 435 -11.98 -12.44 4.59
CA ASP A 435 -11.34 -13.56 5.31
C ASP A 435 -11.97 -14.91 4.96
N LEU A 436 -13.28 -14.90 4.65
CA LEU A 436 -14.01 -16.03 4.09
C LEU A 436 -13.42 -16.49 2.75
N MET A 437 -13.15 -15.56 1.83
CA MET A 437 -12.52 -15.87 0.54
C MET A 437 -11.09 -16.39 0.71
N ARG A 438 -10.33 -15.83 1.66
CA ARG A 438 -8.97 -16.32 1.96
C ARG A 438 -9.01 -17.77 2.47
N ALA A 439 -9.93 -18.08 3.40
CA ALA A 439 -10.11 -19.45 3.89
C ALA A 439 -10.43 -20.43 2.75
N ASP A 440 -11.30 -20.02 1.80
CA ASP A 440 -11.65 -20.84 0.64
C ASP A 440 -10.42 -21.16 -0.22
N GLU A 441 -9.57 -20.17 -0.52
CA GLU A 441 -8.37 -20.35 -1.32
C GLU A 441 -7.35 -21.28 -0.63
N TRP A 442 -7.19 -21.16 0.70
CA TRP A 442 -6.35 -22.08 1.49
C TRP A 442 -6.84 -23.52 1.38
N LEU A 443 -8.15 -23.75 1.50
CA LEU A 443 -8.71 -25.09 1.37
C LEU A 443 -8.62 -25.62 -0.06
N LEU A 444 -8.89 -24.79 -1.07
CA LEU A 444 -8.73 -25.16 -2.48
C LEU A 444 -7.30 -25.62 -2.76
N ARG A 445 -6.31 -24.83 -2.35
CA ARG A 445 -4.90 -25.15 -2.53
C ARG A 445 -4.49 -26.42 -1.79
N LEU A 446 -4.99 -26.61 -0.56
CA LEU A 446 -4.74 -27.82 0.22
C LEU A 446 -5.20 -29.07 -0.54
N PHE A 447 -6.40 -29.05 -1.13
CA PHE A 447 -6.91 -30.18 -1.91
C PHE A 447 -6.21 -30.36 -3.27
N GLU A 448 -5.72 -29.28 -3.89
CA GLU A 448 -4.84 -29.37 -5.06
C GLU A 448 -3.56 -30.15 -4.75
N VAL A 449 -2.89 -29.81 -3.65
CA VAL A 449 -1.67 -30.50 -3.21
C VAL A 449 -1.96 -31.98 -2.96
N MET A 450 -3.08 -32.33 -2.32
CA MET A 450 -3.46 -33.73 -2.11
C MET A 450 -3.66 -34.51 -3.43
N SER A 451 -4.19 -33.84 -4.46
CA SER A 451 -4.38 -34.45 -5.77
C SER A 451 -3.04 -34.69 -6.48
N GLU A 452 -2.14 -33.71 -6.44
CA GLU A 452 -0.94 -33.64 -7.27
C GLU A 452 0.31 -34.25 -6.64
N LYS A 453 0.48 -34.13 -5.31
CA LYS A 453 1.77 -34.37 -4.62
C LYS A 453 1.82 -35.63 -3.75
N ARG A 454 0.90 -36.59 -3.95
CA ARG A 454 0.80 -37.84 -3.16
C ARG A 454 0.66 -37.64 -1.64
N LYS A 455 0.32 -36.43 -1.18
CA LYS A 455 -0.09 -36.16 0.20
C LYS A 455 -1.58 -36.50 0.34
N TYR A 456 -2.02 -36.99 1.49
CA TYR A 456 -3.43 -37.35 1.70
C TYR A 456 -3.81 -37.24 3.16
N ASN A 457 -4.93 -36.58 3.43
CA ASN A 457 -5.56 -36.57 4.74
C ASN A 457 -7.08 -36.76 4.55
N GLU A 458 -7.56 -37.93 4.97
CA GLU A 458 -8.96 -38.32 4.79
C GLU A 458 -9.92 -37.44 5.58
N ALA A 459 -9.56 -37.07 6.82
CA ALA A 459 -10.39 -36.23 7.67
C ALA A 459 -10.65 -34.87 7.02
N TRP A 460 -9.61 -34.25 6.46
CA TRP A 460 -9.74 -33.00 5.72
C TRP A 460 -10.60 -33.14 4.47
N CYS A 461 -10.47 -34.23 3.72
CA CYS A 461 -11.31 -34.49 2.56
C CYS A 461 -12.79 -34.63 2.95
N ILE A 462 -13.11 -35.37 4.02
CA ILE A 462 -14.49 -35.50 4.52
C ILE A 462 -15.04 -34.14 4.95
N ARG A 463 -14.27 -33.34 5.71
CA ARG A 463 -14.63 -31.97 6.08
C ARG A 463 -14.91 -31.09 4.85
N GLY A 464 -14.05 -31.18 3.84
CA GLY A 464 -14.17 -30.43 2.59
C GLY A 464 -15.45 -30.70 1.81
N VAL A 465 -15.99 -31.92 1.84
CA VAL A 465 -17.28 -32.26 1.19
C VAL A 465 -18.46 -31.50 1.81
N HIS A 466 -18.38 -31.15 3.08
CA HIS A 466 -19.43 -30.44 3.81
C HIS A 466 -19.21 -28.92 3.86
N TYR A 467 -18.16 -28.40 3.22
CA TYR A 467 -17.82 -26.98 3.28
C TYR A 467 -18.73 -26.10 2.40
N ARG A 468 -18.93 -24.83 2.79
CA ARG A 468 -19.88 -23.92 2.11
C ARG A 468 -19.55 -23.61 0.65
N HIS A 469 -18.26 -23.54 0.29
CA HIS A 469 -17.81 -23.12 -1.04
C HIS A 469 -17.86 -24.29 -2.05
N ALA A 470 -18.49 -24.07 -3.21
CA ALA A 470 -18.73 -25.12 -4.20
C ALA A 470 -17.44 -25.72 -4.78
N GLY A 471 -16.44 -24.88 -5.08
CA GLY A 471 -15.14 -25.33 -5.61
C GLY A 471 -14.40 -26.24 -4.64
N VAL A 472 -14.44 -25.91 -3.34
CA VAL A 472 -13.79 -26.69 -2.28
C VAL A 472 -14.41 -28.09 -2.19
N ARG A 473 -15.76 -28.18 -2.17
CA ARG A 473 -16.46 -29.47 -2.15
C ARG A 473 -16.09 -30.33 -3.35
N LYS A 474 -16.11 -29.75 -4.56
CA LYS A 474 -15.76 -30.45 -5.81
C LYS A 474 -14.35 -31.03 -5.74
N LYS A 475 -13.37 -30.24 -5.29
CA LYS A 475 -11.97 -30.68 -5.20
C LYS A 475 -11.79 -31.78 -4.14
N ALA A 476 -12.42 -31.65 -2.97
CA ALA A 476 -12.39 -32.66 -1.92
C ALA A 476 -12.94 -34.02 -2.41
N VAL A 477 -14.08 -34.03 -3.12
CA VAL A 477 -14.65 -35.25 -3.72
C VAL A 477 -13.71 -35.85 -4.76
N GLN A 478 -13.07 -35.02 -5.60
CA GLN A 478 -12.10 -35.50 -6.58
C GLN A 478 -10.91 -36.20 -5.93
N VAL A 479 -10.36 -35.64 -4.85
CA VAL A 479 -9.24 -36.25 -4.10
C VAL A 479 -9.66 -37.61 -3.53
N LEU A 480 -10.83 -37.71 -2.89
CA LEU A 480 -11.37 -38.98 -2.36
C LEU A 480 -11.51 -40.05 -3.47
N GLN A 481 -12.05 -39.66 -4.63
CA GLN A 481 -12.21 -40.57 -5.76
C GLN A 481 -10.87 -41.04 -6.33
N GLN A 482 -9.90 -40.14 -6.47
CA GLN A 482 -8.55 -40.46 -6.94
C GLN A 482 -7.84 -41.42 -5.97
N HIS A 483 -7.94 -41.18 -4.67
CA HIS A 483 -7.34 -42.04 -3.65
C HIS A 483 -7.97 -43.44 -3.67
N ARG A 484 -9.30 -43.54 -3.77
CA ARG A 484 -10.01 -44.82 -3.91
C ARG A 484 -9.56 -45.61 -5.15
N LYS A 485 -9.38 -44.95 -6.29
CA LYS A 485 -8.87 -45.59 -7.52
C LYS A 485 -7.45 -46.13 -7.35
N LYS A 486 -6.57 -45.37 -6.67
CA LYS A 486 -5.20 -45.80 -6.36
C LYS A 486 -5.16 -47.01 -5.42
N MET A 487 -6.08 -47.12 -4.46
CA MET A 487 -6.17 -48.29 -3.57
C MET A 487 -6.69 -49.56 -4.27
N VAL A 488 -7.57 -49.42 -5.26
CA VAL A 488 -8.16 -50.56 -6.00
C VAL A 488 -7.24 -51.12 -7.08
N GLN A 489 -6.16 -50.40 -7.44
CA GLN A 489 -5.08 -50.87 -8.30
C GLN A 489 -3.75 -50.92 -7.51
N PRO A 490 -3.48 -51.97 -6.72
CA PRO A 490 -2.14 -52.16 -6.18
C PRO A 490 -1.19 -52.43 -7.35
N SER A 491 -0.07 -51.72 -7.35
CA SER A 491 1.09 -51.84 -8.22
C SER A 491 1.29 -53.23 -8.84
N ARG A 492 1.09 -53.34 -10.16
CA ARG A 492 1.90 -54.26 -10.97
C ARG A 492 3.28 -53.63 -11.10
N ASN A 493 4.18 -53.98 -10.19
CA ASN A 493 5.62 -54.06 -10.40
C ASN A 493 6.17 -55.09 -9.45
#